data_AF-A0A915NKZ7-F1
#
_entry.id   AF-A0A915NKZ7-F1
#
_cell.length_a   1.000
_cell.length_b   1.000
_cell.length_c   1.000
_cell.angle_alpha   90.00
_cell.angle_beta   90.00
_cell.angle_gamma   90.00
#
_symmetry.space_group_name_H-M   'P 1'
#
loop_
_entity.id
_entity.type
_entity.pdbx_description
1 polymer ?
#
loop_
_entity_poly.entity_id
_entity_poly.type
_entity_poly.pdbx_seq_one_letter_code
_entity_poly.pdbx_strand_id
1 'polypeptide(L)'
;LRQFTRINVRCYNGLAQMCEECEGSGSIGGKEGCLDWHPYAKLVLVQMGGNELGIAVDTKMRHEDVLALVQLLTAFRHSVEQLCMDSPIIELLVSQINRKQMSILLNMLKNSRTFVSSPCKTSRMGDGNGGGYSAHDLVRVPPPQSVPYGPFFSKLKKLTITSQSNQLEHLSRLLTYAVGVDFLYETSNIDLLCLKICIGRGQWSMQKPSIRLFCHVTRFRQWTEAGSLGERYFQQFTDSSSHFGNNGRGGGGRYRI
;
A
#
# COMPACT_ATOMS: atom_id res chain seq x y z
N LEU A 1 11.03 -12.48 11.96
CA LEU A 1 10.26 -11.59 11.04
C LEU A 1 10.80 -11.51 9.61
N ARG A 2 12.07 -11.89 9.30
CA ARG A 2 12.63 -11.89 7.92
C ARG A 2 12.16 -13.05 7.01
N GLN A 3 11.06 -13.71 7.34
CA GLN A 3 10.71 -14.98 6.69
C GLN A 3 9.94 -14.79 5.39
N PHE A 4 9.13 -13.74 5.27
CA PHE A 4 8.25 -13.52 4.12
C PHE A 4 8.85 -12.50 3.14
N THR A 5 9.07 -12.96 1.91
CA THR A 5 9.49 -12.12 0.78
C THR A 5 8.38 -11.94 -0.25
N ARG A 6 7.35 -12.81 -0.21
CA ARG A 6 6.15 -12.70 -1.04
C ARG A 6 4.91 -12.47 -0.17
N ILE A 7 4.16 -11.42 -0.47
CA ILE A 7 2.90 -11.10 0.21
C ILE A 7 1.78 -10.96 -0.81
N ASN A 8 0.65 -11.61 -0.54
CA ASN A 8 -0.58 -11.46 -1.30
C ASN A 8 -1.66 -10.89 -0.39
N VAL A 9 -2.21 -9.72 -0.70
CA VAL A 9 -3.33 -9.12 0.04
C VAL A 9 -4.56 -9.09 -0.85
N ARG A 10 -5.65 -9.71 -0.39
CA ARG A 10 -6.87 -9.89 -1.18
C ARG A 10 -8.10 -9.44 -0.40
N CYS A 11 -9.04 -8.84 -1.11
CA CYS A 11 -10.35 -8.44 -0.60
C CYS A 11 -11.37 -9.55 -0.79
N TYR A 12 -12.13 -9.85 0.26
CA TYR A 12 -13.24 -10.80 0.22
C TYR A 12 -14.51 -10.15 0.78
N ASN A 13 -15.66 -10.49 0.18
CA ASN A 13 -16.95 -10.05 0.70
C ASN A 13 -17.41 -11.01 1.80
N GLY A 14 -17.78 -10.49 2.98
CA GLY A 14 -18.38 -11.29 4.05
C GLY A 14 -17.38 -12.01 4.95
N LEU A 15 -16.08 -11.73 4.81
CA LEU A 15 -15.05 -12.25 5.72
C LEU A 15 -15.30 -11.79 7.16
N ALA A 16 -15.76 -10.55 7.34
CA ALA A 16 -16.07 -10.01 8.66
C ALA A 16 -17.24 -10.73 9.35
N GLN A 17 -18.20 -11.23 8.56
CA GLN A 17 -19.34 -12.01 9.06
C GLN A 17 -18.88 -13.43 9.43
N MET A 18 -18.03 -14.05 8.60
CA MET A 18 -17.45 -15.35 8.93
C MET A 18 -16.66 -15.32 10.25
N CYS A 19 -15.94 -14.23 10.52
CA CYS A 19 -15.23 -14.04 11.79
C CYS A 19 -16.19 -14.09 12.99
N GLU A 20 -17.30 -13.35 12.92
CA GLU A 20 -18.31 -13.29 13.98
C GLU A 20 -19.01 -14.64 14.19
N GLU A 21 -19.27 -15.39 13.12
CA GLU A 21 -19.81 -16.75 13.19
C GLU A 21 -18.82 -17.74 13.84
N CYS A 22 -17.52 -17.59 13.57
CA CYS A 22 -16.47 -18.37 14.24
C CYS A 22 -16.32 -18.00 15.73
N GLU A 23 -16.42 -16.72 16.08
CA GLU A 23 -16.43 -16.21 17.46
C GLU A 23 -17.63 -16.76 18.24
N GLY A 24 -18.83 -16.66 17.66
CA GLY A 24 -20.08 -17.10 18.29
C GLY A 24 -20.22 -18.62 18.45
N SER A 25 -19.53 -19.40 17.62
CA SER A 25 -19.50 -20.87 17.70
C SER A 25 -18.44 -21.42 18.67
N GLY A 26 -17.64 -20.56 19.31
CA GLY A 26 -16.57 -20.96 20.21
C GLY A 26 -15.42 -21.72 19.52
N SER A 27 -15.32 -21.62 18.19
CA SER A 27 -14.38 -22.36 17.35
C SER A 27 -13.14 -21.53 16.98
N ILE A 28 -12.72 -20.61 17.86
CA ILE A 28 -11.48 -19.87 17.69
C ILE A 28 -10.39 -20.57 18.49
N GLY A 29 -9.64 -21.40 17.78
CA GLY A 29 -8.48 -22.11 18.31
C GLY A 29 -8.64 -23.62 18.28
N GLY A 30 -7.84 -24.27 17.44
CA GLY A 30 -7.41 -25.65 17.69
C GLY A 30 -8.23 -26.78 17.06
N LYS A 31 -8.92 -26.59 15.94
CA LYS A 31 -9.32 -27.72 15.07
C LYS A 31 -8.78 -27.54 13.65
N GLU A 32 -8.34 -28.64 13.06
CA GLU A 32 -7.92 -28.72 11.64
C GLU A 32 -8.96 -28.01 10.76
N GLY A 33 -8.55 -26.93 10.09
CA GLY A 33 -9.43 -26.09 9.27
C GLY A 33 -9.73 -24.69 9.82
N CYS A 34 -9.29 -24.34 11.04
CA CYS A 34 -9.39 -22.98 11.56
C CYS A 34 -8.40 -22.05 10.84
N LEU A 35 -8.91 -21.02 10.16
CA LEU A 35 -8.09 -19.96 9.58
C LEU A 35 -7.34 -19.20 10.70
N ASP A 36 -6.10 -18.76 10.45
CA ASP A 36 -5.34 -17.97 11.42
C ASP A 36 -5.82 -16.52 11.42
N TRP A 37 -6.73 -16.20 12.34
CA TRP A 37 -7.26 -14.85 12.51
C TRP A 37 -6.27 -13.95 13.26
N HIS A 38 -6.22 -12.67 12.86
CA HIS A 38 -5.48 -11.66 13.60
C HIS A 38 -6.17 -11.41 14.96
N PRO A 39 -5.43 -11.30 16.08
CA PRO A 39 -6.01 -11.29 17.44
C PRO A 39 -6.92 -10.09 17.75
N TYR A 40 -6.78 -9.00 17.01
CA TYR A 40 -7.48 -7.73 17.26
C TYR A 40 -8.18 -7.15 16.03
N ALA A 41 -8.16 -7.86 14.90
CA ALA A 41 -8.70 -7.33 13.64
C ALA A 41 -9.27 -8.46 12.79
N LYS A 42 -10.23 -8.13 11.93
CA LYS A 42 -10.90 -9.08 11.03
C LYS A 42 -10.07 -9.34 9.79
N LEU A 43 -8.85 -9.82 10.02
CA LEU A 43 -7.87 -10.18 9.02
C LEU A 43 -7.56 -11.67 9.18
N VAL A 44 -7.48 -12.38 8.06
CA VAL A 44 -7.02 -13.77 8.05
C VAL A 44 -5.62 -13.81 7.45
N LEU A 45 -4.71 -14.48 8.14
CA LEU A 45 -3.35 -14.75 7.72
C LEU A 45 -3.27 -16.20 7.26
N VAL A 46 -2.63 -16.46 6.12
CA VAL A 46 -2.44 -17.82 5.62
C VAL A 46 -1.01 -17.96 5.13
N GLN A 47 -0.25 -18.87 5.73
CA GLN A 47 1.07 -19.21 5.20
C GLN A 47 0.89 -20.17 4.00
N MET A 48 1.09 -19.66 2.80
CA MET A 48 0.91 -20.43 1.56
C MET A 48 2.19 -21.20 1.16
N GLY A 49 3.33 -20.85 1.75
CA GLY A 49 4.63 -21.49 1.51
C GLY A 49 5.72 -21.03 2.48
N GLY A 50 6.96 -21.47 2.27
CA GLY A 50 8.07 -21.18 3.18
C GLY A 50 8.40 -19.69 3.36
N ASN A 51 8.12 -18.87 2.34
CA ASN A 51 8.36 -17.42 2.32
C ASN A 51 7.19 -16.60 1.76
N GLU A 52 5.99 -17.20 1.70
CA GLU A 52 4.78 -16.56 1.18
C GLU A 52 3.70 -16.42 2.26
N LEU A 53 3.20 -15.19 2.40
CA LEU A 53 2.09 -14.85 3.28
C LEU A 53 0.89 -14.36 2.46
N GLY A 54 -0.26 -15.01 2.64
CA GLY A 54 -1.57 -14.52 2.24
C GLY A 54 -2.21 -13.73 3.37
N ILE A 55 -2.78 -12.57 3.04
CA ILE A 55 -3.56 -11.73 3.94
C ILE A 55 -4.92 -11.52 3.27
N ALA A 56 -5.97 -12.06 3.88
CA ALA A 56 -7.34 -11.86 3.44
C ALA A 56 -7.99 -10.82 4.33
N VAL A 57 -8.66 -9.85 3.71
CA VAL A 57 -9.35 -8.75 4.40
C VAL A 57 -10.76 -8.61 3.86
N ASP A 58 -11.68 -8.13 4.69
CA ASP A 58 -13.04 -7.85 4.25
C ASP A 58 -13.09 -6.63 3.32
N THR A 59 -14.07 -6.53 2.42
CA THR A 59 -14.28 -5.32 1.62
C THR A 59 -14.77 -4.14 2.45
N LYS A 60 -15.40 -4.38 3.60
CA LYS A 60 -15.89 -3.38 4.56
C LYS A 60 -14.96 -3.30 5.78
N MET A 61 -13.68 -3.02 5.55
CA MET A 61 -12.71 -2.83 6.63
C MET A 61 -13.11 -1.69 7.57
N ARG A 62 -13.07 -1.95 8.88
CA ARG A 62 -13.16 -0.92 9.92
C ARG A 62 -11.80 -0.26 10.10
N HIS A 63 -11.77 0.86 10.82
CA HIS A 63 -10.54 1.61 11.09
C HIS A 63 -9.44 0.75 11.73
N GLU A 64 -9.81 -0.15 12.64
CA GLU A 64 -8.86 -1.08 13.28
C GLU A 64 -8.29 -2.12 12.31
N ASP A 65 -9.10 -2.63 11.37
CA ASP A 65 -8.64 -3.56 10.33
C ASP A 65 -7.62 -2.89 9.42
N VAL A 66 -7.88 -1.63 9.07
CA VAL A 66 -6.96 -0.80 8.29
C VAL A 66 -5.64 -0.58 9.04
N LEU A 67 -5.69 -0.24 10.32
CA LEU A 67 -4.49 -0.04 11.13
C LEU A 67 -3.67 -1.33 11.23
N ALA A 68 -4.32 -2.46 11.53
CA ALA A 68 -3.66 -3.75 11.64
C ALA A 68 -3.01 -4.17 10.30
N LEU A 69 -3.70 -3.99 9.17
CA LEU A 69 -3.16 -4.27 7.84
C LEU A 69 -1.91 -3.41 7.56
N VAL A 70 -1.98 -2.10 7.81
CA VAL A 70 -0.84 -1.20 7.59
C VAL A 70 0.33 -1.53 8.51
N GLN A 71 0.08 -1.90 9.76
CA GLN A 71 1.11 -2.34 10.71
C GLN A 71 1.80 -3.63 10.22
N LEU A 72 1.03 -4.62 9.78
CA LEU A 72 1.57 -5.85 9.19
C LEU A 72 2.45 -5.56 7.97
N LEU A 73 1.95 -4.76 7.03
CA LEU A 73 2.73 -4.38 5.84
C LEU A 73 3.99 -3.59 6.21
N THR A 74 3.91 -2.73 7.22
CA THR A 74 5.07 -1.99 7.75
C THR A 74 6.13 -2.93 8.33
N ALA A 75 5.72 -4.00 9.03
CA ALA A 75 6.63 -4.98 9.62
C ALA A 75 7.45 -5.73 8.54
N PHE A 76 6.87 -5.97 7.36
CA PHE A 76 7.53 -6.67 6.25
C PHE A 76 8.14 -5.74 5.21
N ARG A 77 8.00 -4.41 5.36
CA ARG A 77 8.32 -3.43 4.32
C ARG A 77 9.74 -3.53 3.73
N HIS A 78 10.70 -3.99 4.53
CA HIS A 78 12.12 -4.13 4.13
C HIS A 78 12.51 -5.55 3.66
N SER A 79 11.59 -6.53 3.73
CA SER A 79 11.82 -7.90 3.26
C SER A 79 11.01 -8.28 2.02
N VAL A 80 9.92 -7.57 1.74
CA VAL A 80 9.05 -7.88 0.60
C VAL A 80 9.77 -7.58 -0.72
N GLU A 81 9.88 -8.61 -1.55
CA GLU A 81 10.37 -8.55 -2.92
C GLU A 81 9.25 -8.71 -3.93
N GLN A 82 8.18 -9.43 -3.57
CA GLN A 82 7.02 -9.68 -4.43
C GLN A 82 5.74 -9.33 -3.68
N LEU A 83 4.93 -8.47 -4.28
CA LEU A 83 3.68 -8.01 -3.71
C LEU A 83 2.55 -8.18 -4.70
N CYS A 84 1.49 -8.84 -4.27
CA CYS A 84 0.22 -8.90 -4.99
C CYS A 84 -0.85 -8.23 -4.14
N MET A 85 -1.57 -7.24 -4.68
CA MET A 85 -2.64 -6.55 -3.98
C MET A 85 -3.85 -6.36 -4.88
N ASP A 86 -5.04 -6.36 -4.29
CA ASP A 86 -6.23 -5.88 -4.99
C ASP A 86 -6.26 -4.34 -5.05
N SER A 87 -6.93 -3.79 -6.05
CA SER A 87 -6.95 -2.34 -6.30
C SER A 87 -7.44 -1.50 -5.10
N PRO A 88 -8.45 -1.92 -4.31
CA PRO A 88 -8.85 -1.16 -3.11
C PRO A 88 -7.75 -1.13 -2.04
N ILE A 89 -6.93 -2.20 -1.94
CA ILE A 89 -5.87 -2.31 -0.94
C ILE A 89 -4.70 -1.39 -1.28
N ILE A 90 -4.29 -1.36 -2.55
CA ILE A 90 -3.20 -0.47 -2.95
C ILE A 90 -3.61 1.00 -2.84
N GLU A 91 -4.86 1.34 -3.19
CA GLU A 91 -5.38 2.69 -2.97
C GLU A 91 -5.32 3.06 -1.49
N LEU A 92 -5.83 2.17 -0.63
CA LEU A 92 -5.78 2.36 0.81
C LEU A 92 -4.35 2.60 1.29
N LEU A 93 -3.39 1.77 0.88
CA LEU A 93 -2.00 1.89 1.30
C LEU A 93 -1.41 3.23 0.86
N VAL A 94 -1.61 3.63 -0.39
CA VAL A 94 -1.13 4.92 -0.92
C VAL A 94 -1.75 6.09 -0.17
N SER A 95 -3.05 6.02 0.17
CA SER A 95 -3.71 7.05 0.98
C SER A 95 -3.08 7.18 2.38
N GLN A 96 -2.68 6.06 3.01
CA GLN A 96 -2.05 6.05 4.32
C GLN A 96 -0.62 6.58 4.27
N ILE A 97 0.13 6.24 3.21
CA ILE A 97 1.45 6.82 2.94
C ILE A 97 1.32 8.34 2.81
N ASN A 98 0.35 8.82 2.00
CA ASN A 98 0.10 10.26 1.83
C ASN A 98 -0.16 10.97 3.17
N ARG A 99 -1.10 10.41 3.95
CA ARG A 99 -1.49 10.97 5.25
C ARG A 99 -0.31 11.09 6.19
N LYS A 100 0.58 10.09 6.21
CA LYS A 100 1.81 10.10 7.01
C LYS A 100 2.82 11.12 6.51
N GLN A 101 3.01 11.26 5.20
CA GLN A 101 3.89 12.29 4.64
C GLN A 101 3.39 13.69 4.99
N MET A 102 2.10 13.95 4.83
CA MET A 102 1.50 15.23 5.16
C MET A 102 1.61 15.54 6.66
N SER A 103 1.41 14.56 7.53
CA SER A 103 1.54 14.77 8.98
C SER A 103 2.97 15.13 9.39
N ILE A 104 3.97 14.49 8.76
CA ILE A 104 5.40 14.81 8.97
C ILE A 104 5.69 16.24 8.52
N LEU A 105 5.26 16.62 7.31
CA LEU A 105 5.46 17.98 6.77
C LEU A 105 4.81 19.04 7.66
N LEU A 106 3.57 18.81 8.11
CA LEU A 106 2.88 19.72 9.04
C LEU A 106 3.62 19.84 10.37
N ASN A 107 4.17 18.73 10.90
CA ASN A 107 4.95 18.77 12.13
C ASN A 107 6.24 19.56 11.96
N MET A 108 6.95 19.37 10.84
CA MET A 108 8.14 20.17 10.50
C MET A 108 7.83 21.65 10.39
N LEU A 109 6.73 22.00 9.72
CA LEU A 109 6.29 23.40 9.57
C LEU A 109 5.85 24.03 10.90
N LYS A 110 5.24 23.26 11.80
CA LYS A 110 4.91 23.73 13.15
C LYS A 110 6.19 24.01 13.94
N ASN A 111 7.14 23.08 13.90
CA ASN A 111 8.41 23.22 14.60
C ASN A 111 9.27 24.36 14.04
N SER A 112 9.24 24.62 12.73
CA SER A 112 9.96 25.75 12.14
C SER A 112 9.36 27.11 12.52
N ARG A 113 8.03 27.20 12.67
CA ARG A 113 7.35 28.43 13.12
C ARG A 113 7.58 28.73 14.60
N THR A 114 7.74 27.71 15.45
CA THR A 114 8.06 27.91 16.88
C THR A 114 9.48 28.44 17.13
N PHE A 115 10.41 28.31 16.19
CA PHE A 115 11.74 28.92 16.29
C PHE A 115 11.74 30.42 15.95
N VAL A 116 10.76 30.91 15.20
CA VAL A 116 10.68 32.33 14.80
C VAL A 116 9.94 33.18 15.85
N SER A 117 9.27 32.55 16.82
CA SER A 117 8.49 33.23 17.87
C SER A 117 9.17 33.24 19.25
N SER A 118 10.50 33.20 19.33
CA SER A 118 11.19 33.66 20.53
C SER A 118 11.58 35.13 20.31
N PRO A 119 10.91 36.11 20.93
CA PRO A 119 11.32 37.48 20.79
C PRO A 119 12.67 37.63 21.48
N CYS A 120 13.70 37.87 20.67
CA CYS A 120 14.97 38.42 21.13
C CYS A 120 14.66 39.63 22.02
N LYS A 121 14.82 39.48 23.34
CA LYS A 121 14.85 40.61 24.27
C LYS A 121 16.15 41.35 24.01
N THR A 122 16.14 42.28 23.05
CA THR A 122 17.19 43.27 22.87
C THR A 122 17.08 44.34 23.96
N SER A 123 17.93 44.18 24.97
CA SER A 123 18.63 45.19 25.79
C SER A 123 17.89 46.49 26.20
N ARG A 124 17.74 46.66 27.52
CA ARG A 124 18.12 47.92 28.18
C ARG A 124 19.24 47.63 29.17
N MET A 125 20.17 48.58 29.22
CA MET A 125 21.53 48.58 29.78
C MET A 125 21.67 48.11 31.23
N GLY A 126 22.83 47.52 31.54
CA GLY A 126 23.31 47.28 32.90
C GLY A 126 24.64 46.51 32.88
N ASP A 127 25.68 47.11 33.46
CA ASP A 127 27.10 46.74 33.43
C ASP A 127 27.44 45.30 33.82
N GLY A 128 28.59 44.85 33.29
CA GLY A 128 29.53 44.05 34.10
C GLY A 128 29.62 42.56 33.80
N ASN A 129 30.73 42.23 33.13
CA ASN A 129 31.58 41.07 33.39
C ASN A 129 31.17 39.68 32.84
N GLY A 130 31.99 39.21 31.89
CA GLY A 130 32.54 37.85 31.89
C GLY A 130 31.59 36.68 31.65
N GLY A 131 31.53 36.22 30.40
CA GLY A 131 30.96 34.90 30.07
C GLY A 131 30.83 34.72 28.57
N GLY A 132 31.91 34.28 27.92
CA GLY A 132 31.90 33.93 26.51
C GLY A 132 30.88 32.83 26.23
N TYR A 133 29.86 33.15 25.44
CA TYR A 133 28.93 32.16 24.92
C TYR A 133 29.69 31.28 23.93
N SER A 134 30.09 30.10 24.39
CA SER A 134 30.67 29.06 23.56
C SER A 134 29.64 28.64 22.52
N ALA A 135 30.04 28.67 21.23
CA ALA A 135 29.25 28.25 20.08
C ALA A 135 28.90 26.75 20.06
N HIS A 136 29.00 26.06 21.21
CA HIS A 136 28.73 24.63 21.36
C HIS A 136 27.30 24.30 21.79
N ASP A 137 26.46 25.28 22.14
CA ASP A 137 25.03 25.03 22.47
C ASP A 137 24.06 25.10 21.27
N LEU A 138 24.58 25.30 20.05
CA LEU A 138 23.77 25.25 18.82
C LEU A 138 23.64 23.84 18.22
N VAL A 139 24.15 22.80 18.90
CA VAL A 139 24.15 21.43 18.37
C VAL A 139 23.54 20.47 19.38
N ARG A 140 22.22 20.53 19.54
CA ARG A 140 21.43 19.35 19.92
C ARG A 140 20.01 19.47 19.40
N VAL A 141 19.89 19.60 18.08
CA VAL A 141 18.69 19.11 17.40
C VAL A 141 18.70 17.59 17.63
N PRO A 142 17.73 17.01 18.36
CA PRO A 142 17.56 15.57 18.34
C PRO A 142 17.37 15.20 16.88
N PRO A 143 18.03 14.15 16.34
CA PRO A 143 17.87 13.81 14.94
C PRO A 143 16.37 13.70 14.66
N PRO A 144 15.82 14.39 13.64
CA PRO A 144 14.43 14.25 13.31
C PRO A 144 14.22 12.75 13.11
N GLN A 145 13.37 12.14 13.95
CA GLN A 145 13.00 10.75 13.80
C GLN A 145 12.68 10.55 12.34
N SER A 146 13.52 9.74 11.69
CA SER A 146 13.76 9.76 10.25
C SER A 146 12.45 9.94 9.49
N VAL A 147 12.33 11.06 8.78
CA VAL A 147 11.51 11.09 7.56
C VAL A 147 11.88 9.81 6.83
N PRO A 148 10.94 8.91 6.50
CA PRO A 148 11.31 7.72 5.75
C PRO A 148 11.77 8.24 4.38
N TYR A 149 13.08 8.45 4.28
CA TYR A 149 13.76 8.90 3.08
C TYR A 149 13.92 7.64 2.26
N GLY A 150 12.88 7.32 1.51
CA GLY A 150 12.84 6.15 0.65
C GLY A 150 11.45 5.53 0.51
N PRO A 151 11.31 4.66 -0.49
CA PRO A 151 10.06 3.97 -0.77
C PRO A 151 9.61 3.13 0.43
N PHE A 152 8.29 2.98 0.56
CA PHE A 152 7.67 2.12 1.57
C PHE A 152 8.23 0.69 1.47
N PHE A 153 8.29 0.12 0.25
CA PHE A 153 8.89 -1.17 -0.02
C PHE A 153 10.26 -1.01 -0.72
N SER A 154 11.32 -0.93 0.08
CA SER A 154 12.70 -0.70 -0.40
C SER A 154 13.30 -1.82 -1.25
N LYS A 155 12.74 -3.03 -1.21
CA LYS A 155 13.27 -4.20 -1.92
C LYS A 155 12.30 -4.78 -2.95
N LEU A 156 11.23 -4.05 -3.25
CA LEU A 156 10.20 -4.56 -4.15
C LEU A 156 10.75 -4.70 -5.56
N LYS A 157 10.66 -5.92 -6.09
CA LYS A 157 11.04 -6.27 -7.46
C LYS A 157 9.83 -6.55 -8.33
N LYS A 158 8.75 -7.10 -7.76
CA LYS A 158 7.54 -7.44 -8.49
C LYS A 158 6.30 -6.90 -7.79
N LEU A 159 5.52 -6.09 -8.50
CA LEU A 159 4.22 -5.61 -8.04
C LEU A 159 3.13 -6.11 -8.97
N THR A 160 2.15 -6.83 -8.45
CA THR A 160 0.94 -7.22 -9.17
C THR A 160 -0.27 -6.57 -8.53
N ILE A 161 -1.02 -5.80 -9.31
CA ILE A 161 -2.28 -5.20 -8.87
C ILE A 161 -3.41 -5.89 -9.62
N THR A 162 -4.36 -6.46 -8.87
CA THR A 162 -5.56 -7.06 -9.44
C THR A 162 -6.74 -6.11 -9.25
N SER A 163 -7.54 -5.89 -10.28
CA SER A 163 -8.73 -5.04 -10.18
C SER A 163 -9.91 -5.71 -10.86
N GLN A 164 -11.06 -5.69 -10.20
CA GLN A 164 -12.32 -6.09 -10.82
C GLN A 164 -12.85 -4.94 -11.70
N SER A 165 -13.66 -5.27 -12.71
CA SER A 165 -14.20 -4.26 -13.64
C SER A 165 -15.05 -3.17 -12.95
N ASN A 166 -15.71 -3.50 -11.83
CA ASN A 166 -16.46 -2.56 -10.99
C ASN A 166 -15.60 -1.75 -9.99
N GLN A 167 -14.30 -2.03 -9.91
CA GLN A 167 -13.35 -1.46 -8.94
C GLN A 167 -12.25 -0.61 -9.61
N LEU A 168 -12.34 -0.37 -10.91
CA LEU A 168 -11.32 0.33 -11.67
C LEU A 168 -11.12 1.79 -11.25
N GLU A 169 -12.14 2.41 -10.65
CA GLU A 169 -12.04 3.75 -10.06
C GLU A 169 -10.92 3.87 -9.03
N HIS A 170 -10.64 2.80 -8.29
CA HIS A 170 -9.56 2.77 -7.30
C HIS A 170 -8.20 3.05 -7.94
N LEU A 171 -7.99 2.54 -9.16
CA LEU A 171 -6.76 2.78 -9.92
C LEU A 171 -6.60 4.25 -10.35
N SER A 172 -7.70 4.94 -10.64
CA SER A 172 -7.66 6.36 -11.00
C SER A 172 -7.41 7.29 -9.84
N ARG A 173 -7.88 6.92 -8.64
CA ARG A 173 -7.69 7.72 -7.43
C ARG A 173 -6.24 7.74 -6.98
N LEU A 174 -5.44 6.74 -7.34
CA LEU A 174 -3.99 6.71 -7.08
C LEU A 174 -3.28 7.99 -7.56
N LEU A 175 -3.60 8.46 -8.77
CA LEU A 175 -3.08 9.72 -9.30
C LEU A 175 -3.57 10.95 -8.51
N THR A 176 -4.77 10.88 -7.93
CA THR A 176 -5.37 11.98 -7.15
C THR A 176 -4.73 12.15 -5.77
N TYR A 177 -4.15 11.11 -5.18
CA TYR A 177 -3.49 11.23 -3.87
C TYR A 177 -2.18 12.04 -3.91
N ALA A 178 -1.71 12.48 -5.09
CA ALA A 178 -0.46 13.22 -5.27
C ALA A 178 0.78 12.52 -4.67
N VAL A 179 0.68 11.21 -4.43
CA VAL A 179 1.80 10.37 -4.00
C VAL A 179 2.45 9.81 -5.24
N GLY A 180 3.67 10.24 -5.51
CA GLY A 180 4.51 9.64 -6.55
C GLY A 180 4.76 8.16 -6.27
N VAL A 181 4.90 7.38 -7.33
CA VAL A 181 5.13 5.94 -7.22
C VAL A 181 6.43 5.60 -6.48
N ASP A 182 7.41 6.52 -6.49
CA ASP A 182 8.69 6.40 -5.77
C ASP A 182 8.55 6.36 -4.24
N PHE A 183 7.39 6.78 -3.69
CA PHE A 183 7.10 6.60 -2.27
C PHE A 183 6.63 5.19 -1.93
N LEU A 184 6.24 4.39 -2.93
CA LEU A 184 5.81 3.02 -2.77
C LEU A 184 6.97 2.04 -2.99
N TYR A 185 7.70 2.19 -4.09
CA TYR A 185 8.83 1.33 -4.46
C TYR A 185 9.89 2.13 -5.23
N GLU A 186 11.09 1.56 -5.37
CA GLU A 186 12.14 2.18 -6.18
C GLU A 186 12.01 1.77 -7.65
N THR A 187 11.78 2.74 -8.54
CA THR A 187 11.53 2.49 -9.98
C THR A 187 12.71 1.82 -10.69
N SER A 188 13.94 2.03 -10.22
CA SER A 188 15.15 1.36 -10.72
C SER A 188 15.25 -0.13 -10.34
N ASN A 189 14.65 -0.52 -9.21
CA ASN A 189 14.73 -1.88 -8.64
C ASN A 189 13.53 -2.76 -9.02
N ILE A 190 12.47 -2.18 -9.60
CA ILE A 190 11.34 -2.96 -10.11
C ILE A 190 11.75 -3.70 -11.38
N ASP A 191 11.60 -5.03 -11.33
CA ASP A 191 11.75 -5.94 -12.46
C ASP A 191 10.42 -6.07 -13.24
N LEU A 192 9.29 -6.06 -12.51
CA LEU A 192 7.97 -6.31 -13.10
C LEU A 192 6.84 -5.56 -12.36
N LEU A 193 6.05 -4.81 -13.12
CA LEU A 193 4.78 -4.25 -12.70
C LEU A 193 3.65 -4.83 -13.54
N CYS A 194 2.77 -5.60 -12.92
CA CYS A 194 1.66 -6.27 -13.59
C CYS A 194 0.31 -5.69 -13.14
N LEU A 195 -0.50 -5.23 -14.08
CA LEU A 195 -1.91 -4.91 -13.85
C LEU A 195 -2.79 -6.04 -14.41
N LYS A 196 -3.54 -6.71 -13.54
CA LYS A 196 -4.51 -7.75 -13.90
C LYS A 196 -5.92 -7.22 -13.74
N ILE A 197 -6.69 -7.19 -14.82
CA ILE A 197 -8.07 -6.71 -14.82
C ILE A 197 -9.00 -7.90 -15.03
N CYS A 198 -9.79 -8.21 -14.02
CA CYS A 198 -10.81 -9.25 -14.08
C CYS A 198 -12.10 -8.66 -14.65
N ILE A 199 -12.45 -9.07 -15.87
CA ILE A 199 -13.66 -8.64 -16.57
C ILE A 199 -14.76 -9.68 -16.31
N GLY A 200 -15.94 -9.20 -15.92
CA GLY A 200 -17.11 -10.07 -15.75
C GLY A 200 -17.54 -10.68 -17.09
N ARG A 201 -18.01 -11.94 -17.08
CA ARG A 201 -18.47 -12.62 -18.30
C ARG A 201 -19.40 -11.73 -19.13
N GLY A 202 -19.12 -11.64 -20.43
CA GLY A 202 -19.95 -10.91 -21.40
C GLY A 202 -19.81 -9.39 -21.40
N GLN A 203 -18.95 -8.78 -20.56
CA GLN A 203 -18.78 -7.32 -20.53
C GLN A 203 -17.91 -6.77 -21.67
N TRP A 204 -17.18 -7.63 -22.38
CA TRP A 204 -16.39 -7.24 -23.56
C TRP A 204 -17.25 -6.76 -24.74
N SER A 205 -18.51 -7.21 -24.84
CA SER A 205 -19.38 -6.93 -26.00
C SER A 205 -20.11 -5.60 -25.95
N MET A 206 -19.99 -4.84 -24.86
CA MET A 206 -20.66 -3.55 -24.68
C MET A 206 -19.67 -2.41 -25.00
N GLN A 207 -19.95 -1.63 -26.06
CA GLN A 207 -19.05 -0.55 -26.52
C GLN A 207 -18.78 0.54 -25.46
N LYS A 208 -19.77 0.89 -24.61
CA LYS A 208 -19.66 1.96 -23.60
C LYS A 208 -18.78 1.65 -22.36
N PRO A 209 -18.84 0.45 -21.73
CA PRO A 209 -17.96 0.13 -20.59
C PRO A 209 -16.47 0.07 -20.95
N SER A 210 -16.12 -0.18 -22.23
CA SER A 210 -14.72 -0.21 -22.66
C SER A 210 -13.99 1.14 -22.47
N ILE A 211 -14.63 2.26 -22.83
CA ILE A 211 -14.02 3.61 -22.76
C ILE A 211 -13.70 3.99 -21.30
N ARG A 212 -14.63 3.73 -20.38
CA ARG A 212 -14.42 4.00 -18.94
C ARG A 212 -13.29 3.15 -18.37
N LEU A 213 -13.24 1.88 -18.75
CA LEU A 213 -12.15 0.98 -18.39
C LEU A 213 -10.80 1.54 -18.86
N PHE A 214 -10.69 1.95 -20.12
CA PHE A 214 -9.45 2.51 -20.68
C PHE A 214 -9.05 3.83 -20.02
N CYS A 215 -10.00 4.67 -19.63
CA CYS A 215 -9.71 5.90 -18.87
C CYS A 215 -9.03 5.57 -17.53
N HIS A 216 -9.57 4.59 -16.79
CA HIS A 216 -9.01 4.21 -15.50
C HIS A 216 -7.61 3.59 -15.62
N VAL A 217 -7.42 2.73 -16.61
CA VAL A 217 -6.12 2.15 -16.94
C VAL A 217 -5.12 3.22 -17.36
N THR A 218 -5.54 4.19 -18.18
CA THR A 218 -4.66 5.27 -18.65
C THR A 218 -4.17 6.12 -17.47
N ARG A 219 -5.06 6.49 -16.55
CA ARG A 219 -4.68 7.21 -15.32
C ARG A 219 -3.72 6.40 -14.44
N PHE A 220 -3.94 5.09 -14.34
CA PHE A 220 -3.00 4.21 -13.64
C PHE A 220 -1.62 4.20 -14.30
N ARG A 221 -1.56 4.05 -15.62
CA ARG A 221 -0.29 4.10 -16.37
C ARG A 221 0.47 5.41 -16.19
N GLN A 222 -0.26 6.52 -16.09
CA GLN A 222 0.33 7.83 -15.78
C GLN A 222 0.92 7.84 -14.36
N TRP A 223 0.17 7.36 -13.37
CA TRP A 223 0.63 7.31 -11.98
C TRP A 223 1.87 6.42 -11.79
N THR A 224 1.93 5.26 -12.46
CA THR A 224 3.07 4.34 -12.38
C THR A 224 4.23 4.71 -13.30
N GLU A 225 4.12 5.82 -14.04
CA GLU A 225 5.07 6.21 -15.07
C GLU A 225 5.38 5.08 -16.06
N ALA A 226 4.36 4.34 -16.52
CA ALA A 226 4.55 3.11 -17.28
C ALA A 226 5.44 3.26 -18.54
N GLY A 227 5.58 4.48 -19.07
CA GLY A 227 6.52 4.80 -20.15
C GLY A 227 7.99 4.61 -19.78
N SER A 228 8.39 4.86 -18.53
CA SER A 228 9.77 4.66 -18.04
C SER A 228 10.08 3.19 -17.69
N LEU A 229 9.03 2.40 -17.45
CA LEU A 229 9.15 0.97 -17.16
C LEU A 229 9.41 0.13 -18.43
N GLY A 230 8.91 0.57 -19.60
CA GLY A 230 9.07 -0.15 -20.85
C GLY A 230 8.50 -1.58 -20.77
N GLU A 231 9.31 -2.59 -21.11
CA GLU A 231 8.91 -4.01 -21.05
C GLU A 231 8.64 -4.54 -19.63
N ARG A 232 9.03 -3.79 -18.60
CA ARG A 232 8.78 -4.15 -17.19
C ARG A 232 7.32 -3.90 -16.79
N TYR A 233 6.54 -3.18 -17.59
CA TYR A 233 5.11 -3.02 -17.38
C TYR A 233 4.31 -4.02 -18.21
N PHE A 234 3.45 -4.80 -17.57
CA PHE A 234 2.57 -5.77 -18.21
C PHE A 234 1.11 -5.58 -17.81
N GLN A 235 0.21 -5.62 -18.78
CA GLN A 235 -1.23 -5.52 -18.55
C GLN A 235 -1.93 -6.78 -19.07
N GLN A 236 -2.74 -7.39 -18.22
CA GLN A 236 -3.50 -8.59 -18.54
C GLN A 236 -4.99 -8.37 -18.28
N PHE A 237 -5.82 -8.81 -19.22
CA PHE A 237 -7.25 -8.91 -19.03
C PHE A 237 -7.63 -10.38 -18.92
N THR A 238 -8.39 -10.73 -17.88
CA THR A 238 -8.82 -12.10 -17.60
C THR A 238 -10.32 -12.15 -17.42
N ASP A 239 -10.97 -13.16 -17.98
CA ASP A 239 -12.35 -13.45 -17.64
C ASP A 239 -12.44 -14.05 -16.24
N SER A 240 -13.47 -13.65 -15.48
CA SER A 240 -13.69 -14.03 -14.09
C SER A 240 -13.87 -15.54 -13.84
N SER A 241 -13.90 -16.38 -14.87
CA SER A 241 -14.00 -17.84 -14.78
C SER A 241 -12.69 -18.55 -14.40
N SER A 242 -11.54 -17.87 -14.44
CA SER A 242 -10.23 -18.50 -14.24
C SER A 242 -9.81 -18.67 -12.76
N HIS A 243 -10.63 -18.21 -11.80
CA HIS A 243 -10.28 -18.25 -10.37
C HIS A 243 -10.79 -19.48 -9.60
N PHE A 244 -11.57 -20.35 -10.25
CA PHE A 244 -11.94 -21.67 -9.73
C PHE A 244 -11.33 -22.74 -10.65
N GLY A 245 -10.51 -23.62 -10.08
CA GLY A 245 -9.75 -24.60 -10.83
C GLY A 245 -10.61 -25.39 -11.80
N ASN A 246 -10.20 -25.43 -13.06
CA ASN A 246 -10.62 -26.50 -13.95
C ASN A 246 -9.46 -26.88 -14.87
N ASN A 247 -9.08 -28.15 -14.77
CA ASN A 247 -8.19 -28.81 -15.71
C ASN A 247 -8.75 -28.71 -17.12
N GLY A 248 -7.90 -28.33 -18.08
CA GLY A 248 -8.09 -28.64 -19.48
C GLY A 248 -8.65 -27.51 -20.36
N ARG A 249 -7.79 -27.15 -21.32
CA ARG A 249 -8.10 -26.60 -22.66
C ARG A 249 -8.57 -25.13 -22.75
N GLY A 250 -7.64 -24.33 -23.27
CA GLY A 250 -7.87 -23.59 -24.52
C GLY A 250 -8.12 -22.09 -24.41
N GLY A 251 -7.27 -21.32 -25.09
CA GLY A 251 -7.68 -20.02 -25.67
C GLY A 251 -7.29 -18.75 -24.92
N GLY A 252 -6.05 -18.60 -24.47
CA GLY A 252 -5.53 -17.31 -24.02
C GLY A 252 -5.15 -16.41 -25.20
N GLY A 253 -6.06 -15.54 -25.65
CA GLY A 253 -5.76 -14.49 -26.63
C GLY A 253 -4.77 -13.48 -26.04
N ARG A 254 -3.50 -13.54 -26.47
CA ARG A 254 -2.50 -12.49 -26.22
C ARG A 254 -2.74 -11.35 -27.20
N TYR A 255 -3.31 -10.24 -26.73
CA TYR A 255 -3.26 -8.99 -27.46
C TYR A 255 -2.01 -8.22 -27.03
N ARG A 256 -1.07 -8.06 -27.97
CA ARG A 256 0.08 -7.16 -27.87
C ARG A 256 -0.37 -5.82 -28.47
N ILE A 257 -0.29 -4.74 -27.70
CA ILE A 257 -0.40 -3.36 -28.20
C ILE A 257 1.01 -2.78 -28.13
#